data_AF-A0A7Y7TLC9-F1
#
_entry.id   AF-A0A7Y7TLC9-F1
#
_cell.length_a   1.000
_cell.length_b   1.000
_cell.length_c   1.000
_cell.angle_alpha   90.00
_cell.angle_beta   90.00
_cell.angle_gamma   90.00
#
_symmetry.space_group_name_H-M   'P 1'
#
loop_
_entity.id
_entity.type
_entity.pdbx_description
1 polymer ?
#
loop_
_entity_poly.entity_id
_entity_poly.type
_entity_poly.pdbx_seq_one_letter_code
_entity_poly.pdbx_strand_id
1 'polypeptide(L)'
;MIDSIGITTTIDELDVLYNSNPLQATYFSKLAVLELCGWLELTMDCIVNECANSKLSLQSNKDFFEKKVVDSTFGFHYDQHFRPMLMKLIGLIKLEQIESGLITSGELSILESHLGTLNQTRRRAAHTSIVGATVTYEAPSKIRQYLNTLFPILKKFETALQII
;
A
#
# COMPACT_ATOMS: atom_id res chain seq x y z
N MET A 1 -4.40 -10.51 4.45
CA MET A 1 -4.17 -9.39 3.51
C MET A 1 -5.17 -9.48 2.37
N ILE A 2 -5.60 -8.34 1.82
CA ILE A 2 -6.48 -8.31 0.64
C ILE A 2 -5.72 -8.94 -0.55
N ASP A 3 -6.39 -9.80 -1.30
CA ASP A 3 -5.78 -10.37 -2.50
C ASP A 3 -5.49 -9.29 -3.56
N SER A 4 -4.58 -9.60 -4.48
CA SER A 4 -4.25 -8.69 -5.58
C SER A 4 -5.13 -8.89 -6.81
N ILE A 5 -6.04 -9.86 -6.85
CA ILE A 5 -6.78 -10.25 -8.06
C ILE A 5 -7.72 -9.12 -8.47
N GLY A 6 -8.48 -8.58 -7.51
CA GLY A 6 -9.40 -7.48 -7.75
C GLY A 6 -8.67 -6.24 -8.31
N ILE A 7 -7.64 -5.77 -7.61
CA ILE A 7 -6.88 -4.58 -8.04
C ILE A 7 -6.12 -4.80 -9.36
N THR A 8 -5.60 -6.01 -9.61
CA THR A 8 -4.96 -6.33 -10.90
C THR A 8 -5.96 -6.20 -12.04
N THR A 9 -7.16 -6.77 -11.86
CA THR A 9 -8.24 -6.68 -12.86
C THR A 9 -8.61 -5.22 -13.13
N THR A 10 -8.80 -4.43 -12.09
CA THR A 10 -9.08 -2.99 -12.23
C THR A 10 -7.98 -2.25 -12.98
N ILE A 11 -6.70 -2.49 -12.66
CA ILE A 11 -5.59 -1.82 -13.35
C ILE A 11 -5.50 -2.28 -14.82
N ASP A 12 -5.75 -3.56 -15.11
CA ASP A 12 -5.75 -4.10 -16.46
C ASP A 12 -6.86 -3.48 -17.32
N GLU A 13 -8.06 -3.34 -16.78
CA GLU A 13 -9.16 -2.63 -17.44
C GLU A 13 -8.81 -1.16 -17.72
N LEU A 14 -8.19 -0.47 -16.76
CA LEU A 14 -7.74 0.90 -16.93
C LEU A 14 -6.63 1.01 -17.99
N ASP A 15 -5.76 0.01 -18.12
CA ASP A 15 -4.73 -0.04 -19.15
C ASP A 15 -5.34 -0.19 -20.55
N VAL A 16 -6.35 -1.04 -20.70
CA VAL A 16 -7.10 -1.16 -21.97
C VAL A 16 -7.76 0.17 -22.34
N LEU A 17 -8.42 0.82 -21.37
CA LEU A 17 -9.08 2.11 -21.57
C LEU A 17 -8.08 3.22 -21.91
N TYR A 18 -6.94 3.27 -21.23
CA TYR A 18 -5.83 4.20 -21.48
C TYR A 18 -5.35 4.12 -22.93
N ASN A 19 -5.12 2.90 -23.43
CA ASN A 19 -4.59 2.70 -24.79
C ASN A 19 -5.64 2.94 -25.88
N SER A 20 -6.92 2.68 -25.57
CA SER A 20 -8.01 2.78 -26.55
C SER A 20 -8.62 4.18 -26.64
N ASN A 21 -8.36 5.07 -25.66
CA ASN A 21 -8.96 6.40 -25.58
C ASN A 21 -7.91 7.50 -25.31
N PRO A 22 -7.07 7.87 -26.30
CA PRO A 22 -5.96 8.80 -26.10
C PRO A 22 -6.36 10.17 -25.52
N LEU A 23 -7.54 10.69 -25.87
CA LEU A 23 -8.07 11.95 -25.34
C LEU A 23 -8.39 11.90 -23.84
N GLN A 24 -8.61 10.70 -23.30
CA GLN A 24 -8.95 10.47 -21.90
C GLN A 24 -7.86 9.73 -21.13
N ALA A 25 -6.73 9.41 -21.76
CA ALA A 25 -5.64 8.63 -21.19
C ALA A 25 -5.20 9.14 -19.80
N THR A 26 -5.07 10.46 -19.63
CA THR A 26 -4.71 11.08 -18.35
C THR A 26 -5.71 10.78 -17.23
N TYR A 27 -7.01 10.67 -17.51
CA TYR A 27 -8.02 10.29 -16.52
C TYR A 27 -7.81 8.85 -16.03
N PHE A 28 -7.56 7.92 -16.96
CA PHE A 28 -7.33 6.51 -16.62
C PHE A 28 -6.02 6.31 -15.86
N SER A 29 -4.94 7.02 -16.23
CA SER A 29 -3.70 7.04 -15.44
C SER A 29 -3.91 7.58 -14.04
N LYS A 30 -4.64 8.70 -13.90
CA LYS A 30 -4.96 9.30 -12.60
C LYS A 30 -5.76 8.32 -11.73
N LEU A 31 -6.75 7.65 -12.31
CA LEU A 31 -7.58 6.68 -11.60
C LEU A 31 -6.76 5.46 -11.18
N ALA A 32 -5.89 4.92 -12.04
CA ALA A 32 -5.03 3.78 -11.71
C ALA A 32 -4.14 4.07 -10.49
N VAL A 33 -3.56 5.28 -10.41
CA VAL A 33 -2.81 5.71 -9.22
C VAL A 33 -3.68 5.67 -7.97
N LEU A 34 -4.89 6.23 -8.03
CA LEU A 34 -5.79 6.30 -6.87
C LEU A 34 -6.23 4.92 -6.40
N GLU A 35 -6.60 4.03 -7.32
CA GLU A 35 -7.01 2.65 -7.02
C GLU A 35 -5.89 1.86 -6.35
N LEU A 36 -4.65 1.88 -6.90
CA LEU A 36 -3.54 1.18 -6.27
C LEU A 36 -3.24 1.74 -4.87
N CYS A 37 -3.27 3.06 -4.72
CA CYS A 37 -3.01 3.71 -3.45
C CYS A 37 -4.06 3.36 -2.38
N GLY A 38 -5.33 3.33 -2.76
CA GLY A 38 -6.41 2.89 -1.86
C GLY A 38 -6.26 1.42 -1.48
N TRP A 39 -5.94 0.55 -2.45
CA TRP A 39 -5.69 -0.86 -2.18
C TRP A 39 -4.49 -1.08 -1.25
N LEU A 40 -3.40 -0.31 -1.40
CA LEU A 40 -2.22 -0.41 -0.53
C LEU A 40 -2.55 -0.06 0.93
N GLU A 41 -3.31 1.02 1.14
CA GLU A 41 -3.77 1.45 2.45
C GLU A 41 -4.60 0.36 3.13
N LEU A 42 -5.65 -0.11 2.46
CA LEU A 42 -6.52 -1.18 2.96
C LEU A 42 -5.75 -2.49 3.22
N THR A 43 -4.78 -2.82 2.37
CA THR A 43 -3.97 -4.03 2.49
C THR A 43 -3.06 -3.98 3.71
N MET A 44 -2.40 -2.84 3.95
CA MET A 44 -1.54 -2.65 5.13
C MET A 44 -2.34 -2.71 6.42
N ASP A 45 -3.50 -2.05 6.46
CA ASP A 45 -4.43 -2.08 7.59
C ASP A 45 -4.92 -3.51 7.86
N CYS A 46 -5.27 -4.24 6.80
CA CYS A 46 -5.67 -5.64 6.87
C CYS A 46 -4.57 -6.52 7.47
N ILE A 47 -3.31 -6.38 7.03
CA ILE A 47 -2.18 -7.14 7.54
C ILE A 47 -2.01 -6.94 9.05
N VAL A 48 -2.04 -5.69 9.54
CA VAL A 48 -1.86 -5.41 10.97
C VAL A 48 -3.07 -5.85 11.79
N ASN A 49 -4.29 -5.68 11.28
CA ASN A 49 -5.51 -6.08 11.96
C ASN A 49 -5.64 -7.61 12.08
N GLU A 50 -5.28 -8.37 11.04
CA GLU A 50 -5.27 -9.84 11.11
C GLU A 50 -4.27 -10.35 12.16
N CYS A 51 -3.08 -9.74 12.24
CA CYS A 51 -2.11 -10.06 13.28
C CYS A 51 -2.66 -9.69 14.68
N ALA A 52 -3.22 -8.50 14.84
CA ALA A 52 -3.80 -8.09 16.12
C ALA A 52 -4.93 -9.02 16.57
N ASN A 53 -5.83 -9.37 15.66
CA ASN A 53 -6.97 -10.23 15.93
C ASN A 53 -6.57 -11.67 16.30
N SER A 54 -5.46 -12.16 15.73
CA SER A 54 -4.96 -13.50 16.01
C SER A 54 -4.06 -13.59 17.26
N LYS A 55 -3.28 -12.55 17.57
CA LYS A 55 -2.28 -12.57 18.65
C LYS A 55 -2.75 -11.93 19.96
N LEU A 56 -3.64 -10.92 19.90
CA LEU A 56 -4.19 -10.32 21.11
C LEU A 56 -5.32 -11.19 21.67
N SER A 57 -5.26 -11.54 22.95
CA SER A 57 -6.31 -12.35 23.59
C SER A 57 -7.51 -11.51 24.05
N LEU A 58 -7.27 -10.30 24.55
CA LEU A 58 -8.31 -9.45 25.13
C LEU A 58 -8.98 -8.59 24.07
N GLN A 59 -10.32 -8.65 24.01
CA GLN A 59 -11.12 -7.85 23.06
C GLN A 59 -10.88 -6.34 23.23
N SER A 60 -10.73 -5.85 24.47
CA SER A 60 -10.42 -4.44 24.74
C SER A 60 -9.12 -3.98 24.07
N ASN A 61 -8.12 -4.86 23.96
CA ASN A 61 -6.86 -4.54 23.31
C ASN A 61 -6.99 -4.56 21.79
N LYS A 62 -7.83 -5.46 21.23
CA LYS A 62 -8.17 -5.46 19.80
C LYS A 62 -8.90 -4.17 19.42
N ASP A 63 -9.93 -3.80 20.17
CA ASP A 63 -10.70 -2.57 19.97
C ASP A 63 -9.81 -1.33 20.12
N PHE A 64 -8.89 -1.32 21.10
CA PHE A 64 -7.93 -0.24 21.25
C PHE A 64 -7.01 -0.15 20.04
N PHE A 65 -6.46 -1.28 19.59
CA PHE A 65 -5.54 -1.29 18.45
C PHE A 65 -6.23 -0.81 17.18
N GLU A 66 -7.39 -1.38 16.84
CA GLU A 66 -8.17 -0.97 15.68
C GLU A 66 -8.49 0.54 15.72
N LYS A 67 -9.11 1.02 16.81
CA LYS A 67 -9.60 2.41 16.87
C LYS A 67 -8.54 3.48 17.13
N LYS A 68 -7.43 3.12 17.79
CA LYS A 68 -6.40 4.09 18.24
C LYS A 68 -5.07 3.94 17.52
N VAL A 69 -4.92 2.90 16.71
CA VAL A 69 -3.71 2.68 15.91
C VAL A 69 -4.06 2.69 14.44
N VAL A 70 -4.96 1.80 14.00
CA VAL A 70 -5.29 1.66 12.58
C VAL A 70 -6.16 2.81 12.09
N ASP A 71 -7.34 3.02 12.69
CA ASP A 71 -8.30 4.07 12.28
C ASP A 71 -7.74 5.51 12.40
N SER A 72 -6.69 5.68 13.20
CA SER A 72 -6.01 6.97 13.37
C SER A 72 -4.89 7.23 12.35
N THR A 73 -4.57 6.23 11.53
CA THR A 73 -3.49 6.26 10.55
C THR A 73 -4.09 6.41 9.16
N PHE A 74 -3.71 7.45 8.42
CA PHE A 74 -4.25 7.73 7.09
C PHE A 74 -3.14 7.72 6.04
N GLY A 75 -3.14 6.72 5.17
CA GLY A 75 -2.14 6.52 4.13
C GLY A 75 -1.24 5.32 4.34
N PHE A 76 -0.35 5.10 3.37
CA PHE A 76 0.41 3.85 3.21
C PHE A 76 1.94 4.07 3.14
N HIS A 77 2.44 5.26 3.47
CA HIS A 77 3.90 5.47 3.51
C HIS A 77 4.52 4.60 4.62
N TYR A 78 5.62 3.92 4.32
CA TYR A 78 6.26 2.99 5.24
C TYR A 78 6.58 3.61 6.60
N ASP A 79 7.47 4.60 6.65
CA ASP A 79 7.95 5.19 7.91
C ASP A 79 6.89 5.95 8.71
N GLN A 80 5.87 6.48 8.02
CA GLN A 80 4.89 7.39 8.61
C GLN A 80 3.63 6.65 9.06
N HIS A 81 3.32 5.50 8.47
CA HIS A 81 2.05 4.80 8.67
C HIS A 81 2.28 3.34 9.02
N PHE A 82 2.76 2.52 8.08
CA PHE A 82 2.83 1.07 8.25
C PHE A 82 3.81 0.64 9.34
N ARG A 83 5.02 1.20 9.34
CA ARG A 83 6.06 0.90 10.31
C ARG A 83 5.65 1.28 11.75
N PRO A 84 5.09 2.48 12.01
CA PRO A 84 4.52 2.81 13.32
C PRO A 84 3.41 1.85 13.80
N MET A 85 2.51 1.40 12.90
CA MET A 85 1.48 0.43 13.27
C MET A 85 2.10 -0.90 13.71
N LEU A 86 3.09 -1.40 12.97
CA LEU A 86 3.84 -2.61 13.34
C LEU A 86 4.57 -2.42 14.68
N MET A 87 5.29 -1.32 14.88
CA MET A 87 5.98 -1.03 16.13
C MET A 87 5.04 -1.05 17.34
N LYS A 88 3.84 -0.49 17.20
CA LYS A 88 2.82 -0.47 18.27
C LYS A 88 2.25 -1.86 18.55
N LEU A 89 2.17 -2.74 17.54
CA LEU A 89 1.61 -4.08 17.68
C LEU A 89 2.62 -5.09 18.25
N ILE A 90 3.81 -5.17 17.63
CA ILE A 90 4.78 -6.24 17.88
C ILE A 90 6.06 -5.78 18.58
N GLY A 91 6.21 -4.46 18.76
CA GLY A 91 7.41 -3.86 19.33
C GLY A 91 8.60 -3.82 18.38
N LEU A 92 9.61 -3.00 18.73
CA LEU A 92 10.76 -2.75 17.87
C LEU A 92 11.65 -3.99 17.67
N ILE A 93 11.82 -4.82 18.71
CA ILE A 93 12.67 -6.03 18.65
C ILE A 93 12.18 -7.00 17.58
N LYS A 94 10.86 -7.27 17.53
CA LYS A 94 10.28 -8.19 16.55
C LYS A 94 10.26 -7.57 15.17
N LEU A 95 9.97 -6.28 15.07
CA LEU A 95 10.02 -5.58 13.79
C LEU A 95 11.43 -5.60 13.19
N GLU A 96 12.47 -5.36 13.98
CA GLU A 96 13.87 -5.43 13.52
C GLU A 96 14.24 -6.80 12.94
N GLN A 97 13.74 -7.89 13.54
CA GLN A 97 13.94 -9.25 13.03
C GLN A 97 13.30 -9.44 11.63
N ILE A 98 12.11 -8.89 11.43
CA ILE A 98 11.41 -8.93 10.13
C ILE A 98 12.13 -8.04 9.11
N GLU A 99 12.46 -6.80 9.49
CA GLU A 99 13.14 -5.81 8.65
C GLU A 99 14.53 -6.31 8.22
N SER A 100 15.30 -6.98 9.10
CA SER A 100 16.65 -7.47 8.80
C SER A 100 16.71 -8.41 7.59
N GLY A 101 15.70 -9.27 7.43
CA GLY A 101 15.60 -10.15 6.26
C GLY A 101 15.38 -9.38 4.97
N LEU A 102 14.54 -8.35 5.01
CA LEU A 102 14.21 -7.48 3.87
C LEU A 102 15.32 -6.46 3.55
N ILE A 103 16.09 -6.06 4.55
CA ILE A 103 17.29 -5.22 4.39
C ILE A 103 18.35 -6.01 3.62
N THR A 104 18.59 -7.26 4.02
CA THR A 104 19.60 -8.12 3.39
C THR A 104 19.29 -8.39 1.92
N SER A 105 18.01 -8.52 1.55
CA SER A 105 17.57 -8.71 0.16
C SER A 105 17.43 -7.40 -0.63
N GLY A 106 17.54 -6.24 0.02
CA GLY A 106 17.29 -4.91 -0.57
C GLY A 106 15.81 -4.57 -0.77
N GLU A 107 14.89 -5.47 -0.42
CA GLU A 107 13.46 -5.31 -0.62
C GLU A 107 12.86 -4.19 0.24
N LEU A 108 13.41 -3.94 1.42
CA LEU A 108 12.94 -2.84 2.26
C LEU A 108 13.15 -1.48 1.59
N SER A 109 14.31 -1.27 0.97
CA SER A 109 14.61 -0.03 0.25
C SER A 109 13.70 0.14 -0.98
N ILE A 110 13.40 -0.96 -1.68
CA ILE A 110 12.44 -0.96 -2.80
C ILE A 110 11.05 -0.56 -2.30
N LEU A 111 10.59 -1.15 -1.18
CA LEU A 111 9.31 -0.85 -0.56
C LEU A 111 9.20 0.64 -0.21
N GLU A 112 10.15 1.18 0.55
CA GLU A 112 10.20 2.58 0.96
C GLU A 112 10.16 3.53 -0.25
N SER A 113 11.02 3.27 -1.24
CA SER A 113 11.13 4.08 -2.46
C SER A 113 9.83 4.11 -3.26
N HIS A 114 9.22 2.93 -3.49
CA HIS A 114 7.99 2.81 -4.26
C HIS A 114 6.79 3.43 -3.53
N LEU A 115 6.64 3.17 -2.22
CA LEU A 115 5.56 3.78 -1.44
C LEU A 115 5.71 5.30 -1.33
N GLY A 116 6.94 5.80 -1.17
CA GLY A 116 7.24 7.24 -1.20
C GLY A 116 6.84 7.87 -2.53
N THR A 117 7.19 7.24 -3.65
CA THR A 117 6.86 7.72 -5.00
C THR A 117 5.35 7.71 -5.25
N LEU A 118 4.66 6.63 -4.88
CA LEU A 118 3.21 6.51 -5.01
C LEU A 118 2.48 7.52 -4.13
N ASN A 119 2.94 7.77 -2.91
CA ASN A 119 2.33 8.77 -2.04
C ASN A 119 2.42 10.18 -2.63
N GLN A 120 3.57 10.56 -3.20
CA GLN A 120 3.72 11.83 -3.91
C GLN A 120 2.83 11.91 -5.14
N THR A 121 2.77 10.84 -5.93
CA THR A 121 1.95 10.78 -7.15
C THR A 121 0.46 10.84 -6.82
N ARG A 122 0.01 10.15 -5.76
CA ARG A 122 -1.36 10.23 -5.23
C ARG A 122 -1.72 11.66 -4.85
N ARG A 123 -0.86 12.35 -4.09
CA ARG A 123 -1.13 13.75 -3.67
C ARG A 123 -1.34 14.64 -4.88
N ARG A 124 -0.49 14.52 -5.90
CA ARG A 124 -0.65 15.24 -7.17
C ARG A 124 -1.96 14.86 -7.86
N ALA A 125 -2.27 13.57 -7.95
CA ALA A 125 -3.50 13.05 -8.55
C ALA A 125 -4.74 13.64 -7.86
N ALA A 126 -4.82 13.56 -6.53
CA ALA A 126 -5.97 14.02 -5.77
C ALA A 126 -6.16 15.55 -5.81
N HIS A 127 -5.08 16.33 -5.83
CA HIS A 127 -5.15 17.79 -5.70
C HIS A 127 -5.07 18.58 -7.00
N THR A 128 -4.83 17.92 -8.14
CA THR A 128 -4.70 18.63 -9.43
C THR A 128 -5.88 18.33 -10.34
N SER A 129 -6.53 19.39 -10.84
CA SER A 129 -7.50 19.29 -11.94
C SER A 129 -6.78 18.97 -13.25
N ILE A 130 -7.39 18.10 -14.07
CA ILE A 130 -6.87 17.80 -15.42
C ILE A 130 -7.19 18.96 -16.38
N VAL A 131 -8.25 19.73 -16.11
CA VAL A 131 -8.65 20.87 -16.95
C VAL A 131 -7.63 22.00 -16.82
N GLY A 132 -6.99 22.37 -17.92
CA GLY A 132 -6.04 23.48 -17.98
C GLY A 132 -4.63 23.16 -17.47
N ALA A 133 -4.31 21.89 -17.20
CA ALA A 133 -3.02 21.47 -16.67
C ALA A 133 -2.31 20.49 -17.62
N THR A 134 -1.01 20.70 -17.89
CA THR A 134 -0.15 19.76 -18.63
C THR A 134 0.41 18.67 -17.72
N VAL A 135 -0.46 18.05 -16.90
CA VAL A 135 -0.03 17.05 -15.92
C VAL A 135 -0.08 15.67 -16.54
N THR A 136 1.07 15.00 -16.55
CA THR A 136 1.18 13.60 -16.91
C THR A 136 1.27 12.74 -15.65
N TYR A 137 0.50 11.66 -15.65
CA TYR A 137 0.58 10.58 -14.66
C TYR A 137 1.17 9.35 -15.32
N GLU A 138 1.68 8.43 -14.53
CA GLU A 138 2.20 7.18 -15.07
C GLU A 138 1.09 6.35 -15.73
N ALA A 139 1.43 5.64 -16.79
CA ALA A 139 0.49 4.75 -17.47
C ALA A 139 0.03 3.62 -16.52
N PRO A 140 -1.20 3.09 -16.66
CA PRO A 140 -1.67 1.97 -15.83
C PRO A 140 -0.74 0.75 -15.87
N SER A 141 -0.13 0.46 -17.03
CA SER A 141 0.93 -0.55 -17.14
C SER A 141 2.11 -0.38 -16.16
N LYS A 142 2.51 0.86 -15.87
CA LYS A 142 3.55 1.16 -14.87
C LYS A 142 3.02 1.04 -13.44
N ILE A 143 1.77 1.44 -13.19
CA ILE A 143 1.07 1.21 -11.91
C ILE A 143 1.01 -0.29 -11.57
N ARG A 144 0.72 -1.13 -12.57
CA ARG A 144 0.79 -2.59 -12.43
C ARG A 144 2.19 -3.10 -12.07
N GLN A 145 3.26 -2.51 -12.60
CA GLN A 145 4.62 -2.88 -12.18
C GLN A 145 4.88 -2.57 -10.70
N TYR A 146 4.36 -1.45 -10.19
CA TYR A 146 4.42 -1.18 -8.75
C TYR A 146 3.70 -2.27 -7.95
N LEU A 147 2.48 -2.63 -8.33
CA LEU A 147 1.72 -3.70 -7.67
C LEU A 147 2.52 -5.02 -7.67
N ASN A 148 3.01 -5.45 -8.82
CA ASN A 148 3.78 -6.70 -8.97
C ASN A 148 5.05 -6.71 -8.12
N THR A 149 5.64 -5.54 -7.86
CA THR A 149 6.83 -5.42 -7.01
C THR A 149 6.46 -5.38 -5.52
N LEU A 150 5.42 -4.63 -5.15
CA LEU A 150 5.05 -4.37 -3.76
C LEU A 150 4.33 -5.55 -3.12
N PHE A 151 3.43 -6.21 -3.85
CA PHE A 151 2.65 -7.34 -3.35
C PHE A 151 3.50 -8.44 -2.70
N PRO A 152 4.55 -9.00 -3.34
CA PRO A 152 5.35 -10.06 -2.72
C PRO A 152 6.10 -9.57 -1.46
N ILE A 153 6.49 -8.30 -1.39
CA ILE A 153 7.14 -7.74 -0.20
C ILE A 153 6.14 -7.63 0.95
N LEU A 154 4.92 -7.13 0.70
CA LEU A 154 3.85 -7.09 1.70
C LEU A 154 3.46 -8.49 2.19
N LYS A 155 3.45 -9.48 1.29
CA LYS A 155 3.20 -10.89 1.64
C LYS A 155 4.25 -11.44 2.62
N LYS A 156 5.50 -11.00 2.53
CA LYS A 156 6.56 -11.38 3.47
C LYS A 156 6.30 -10.83 4.87
N PHE A 157 5.83 -9.58 4.97
CA PHE A 157 5.39 -9.03 6.26
C PHE A 157 4.24 -9.86 6.85
N GLU A 158 3.18 -10.10 6.08
CA GLU A 158 2.04 -10.91 6.54
C GLU A 158 2.47 -12.29 7.03
N THR A 159 3.30 -12.99 6.25
CA THR A 159 3.81 -14.32 6.59
C THR A 159 4.65 -14.29 7.87
N ALA A 160 5.54 -13.31 8.02
CA ALA A 160 6.35 -13.18 9.21
C ALA A 160 5.51 -12.88 10.46
N LEU A 161 4.46 -12.05 10.32
CA LEU A 161 3.52 -11.72 11.39
C LEU A 161 2.65 -12.91 11.83
N GLN A 162 2.47 -13.92 10.99
CA GLN A 162 1.75 -15.14 11.38
C GLN A 162 2.57 -16.03 12.33
N ILE A 163 3.91 -15.95 12.28
CA ILE A 163 4.83 -16.85 12.98
C ILE A 163 5.26 -16.32 14.36
N ILE A 164 5.10 -15.01 14.60
CA ILE A 164 5.43 -14.37 15.90
C ILE A 164 4.59 -14.85 17.07
#